data_AF-A0AAV9XXL9-F1
#
_entry.id   AF-A0AAV9XXL9-F1
#
_cell.length_a   1.000
_cell.length_b   1.000
_cell.length_c   1.000
_cell.angle_alpha   90.00
_cell.angle_beta   90.00
_cell.angle_gamma   90.00
#
_symmetry.space_group_name_H-M   'P 1'
#
loop_
_entity.id
_entity.type
_entity.pdbx_description
1 polymer ?
#
loop_
_entity_poly.entity_id
_entity_poly.type
_entity_poly.pdbx_seq_one_letter_code
_entity_poly.pdbx_strand_id
1 'polypeptide(L)'
;MNINNEASNTRAMQLHRLNKNLTEKKNGSENVEINLKCNINFNESSLLNCRGELINLLNSVEESKDSIYSDVDEQIIIKFSFLEPVILSKFGVKALEIDECSNHREIEGSELSKPKTVKIYTNLPLIDFNEIDDFTPAYSRDFKECDLKEFTEFNLPGSKFHRVKHLTIFIQDNQDSKEKTYLNKIVLLGNIIPS
;
A
#
# COMPACT_ATOMS: atom_id res chain seq x y z
N MET A 1 -59.30 38.01 -10.04
CA MET A 1 -58.48 36.83 -10.38
C MET A 1 -57.03 37.24 -10.24
N ASN A 2 -56.39 36.92 -9.10
CA ASN A 2 -54.99 37.28 -8.87
C ASN A 2 -54.18 35.99 -8.69
N ILE A 3 -53.15 35.88 -9.52
CA ILE A 3 -52.56 34.62 -9.95
C ILE A 3 -51.41 34.29 -9.00
N ASN A 4 -51.51 33.18 -8.28
CA ASN A 4 -50.52 32.66 -7.32
C ASN A 4 -49.21 32.15 -8.00
N ASN A 5 -48.65 32.91 -8.95
CA ASN A 5 -47.50 32.47 -9.75
C ASN A 5 -46.15 32.64 -9.04
N GLU A 6 -45.98 33.65 -8.18
CA GLU A 6 -44.68 33.95 -7.56
C GLU A 6 -44.25 32.89 -6.53
N ALA A 7 -45.20 32.38 -5.73
CA ALA A 7 -44.93 31.35 -4.74
C ALA A 7 -44.59 29.98 -5.38
N SER A 8 -45.17 29.69 -6.55
CA SER A 8 -44.92 28.46 -7.31
C SER A 8 -43.53 28.47 -7.93
N ASN A 9 -43.14 29.61 -8.54
CA ASN A 9 -41.84 29.76 -9.18
C ASN A 9 -40.68 29.71 -8.17
N THR A 10 -40.88 30.24 -6.97
CA THR A 10 -39.87 30.23 -5.90
C THR A 10 -39.63 28.82 -5.35
N ARG A 11 -40.69 28.03 -5.15
CA ARG A 11 -40.58 26.62 -4.71
C ARG A 11 -39.90 25.74 -5.75
N ALA A 12 -40.23 25.92 -7.03
CA ALA A 12 -39.60 25.17 -8.12
C ALA A 12 -38.09 25.43 -8.18
N MET A 13 -37.67 26.69 -7.97
CA MET A 13 -36.25 27.06 -7.97
C MET A 13 -35.48 26.49 -6.77
N GLN A 14 -36.12 26.44 -5.59
CA GLN A 14 -35.54 25.82 -4.39
C GLN A 14 -35.41 24.30 -4.54
N LEU A 15 -36.43 23.62 -5.07
CA LEU A 15 -36.39 22.18 -5.35
C LEU A 15 -35.31 21.83 -6.38
N HIS A 16 -35.15 22.63 -7.43
CA HIS A 16 -34.08 22.40 -8.40
C HIS A 16 -32.69 22.57 -7.78
N ARG A 17 -32.47 23.58 -6.92
CA ARG A 17 -31.18 23.74 -6.20
C ARG A 17 -30.89 22.56 -5.27
N LEU A 18 -31.90 22.08 -4.54
CA LEU A 18 -31.77 20.91 -3.67
C LEU A 18 -31.43 19.65 -4.49
N ASN A 19 -32.12 19.42 -5.60
CA ASN A 19 -31.84 18.30 -6.49
C ASN A 19 -30.47 18.42 -7.16
N LYS A 20 -30.03 19.63 -7.52
CA LYS A 20 -28.69 19.88 -8.07
C LYS A 20 -27.60 19.54 -7.04
N ASN A 21 -27.76 19.96 -5.79
CA ASN A 21 -26.83 19.61 -4.71
C ASN A 21 -26.83 18.10 -4.40
N LEU A 22 -27.97 17.43 -4.52
CA LEU A 22 -28.07 15.97 -4.38
C LEU A 22 -27.42 15.23 -5.56
N THR A 23 -27.54 15.74 -6.78
CA THR A 23 -26.85 15.18 -7.95
C THR A 23 -25.35 15.47 -7.92
N GLU A 24 -24.91 16.62 -7.41
CA GLU A 24 -23.49 16.93 -7.20
C GLU A 24 -22.90 16.04 -6.10
N LYS A 25 -23.64 15.77 -5.02
CA LYS A 25 -23.27 14.76 -4.01
C LYS A 25 -23.28 13.32 -4.53
N LYS A 26 -24.19 12.96 -5.45
CA LYS A 26 -24.21 11.63 -6.08
C LYS A 26 -23.15 11.45 -7.17
N ASN A 27 -22.72 12.53 -7.82
CA ASN A 27 -21.61 12.51 -8.77
C ASN A 27 -20.24 12.53 -8.07
N GLY A 28 -20.21 12.90 -6.79
CA GLY A 28 -19.13 12.61 -5.86
C GLY A 28 -19.27 11.22 -5.24
N SER A 29 -19.37 10.16 -6.05
CA SER A 29 -18.86 8.86 -5.61
C SER A 29 -17.35 8.99 -5.53
N GLU A 30 -16.85 9.66 -4.48
CA GLU A 30 -15.48 9.41 -4.03
C GLU A 30 -15.43 7.90 -3.81
N ASN A 31 -14.76 7.18 -4.70
CA ASN A 31 -14.41 5.80 -4.44
C ASN A 31 -13.55 5.85 -3.18
N VAL A 32 -14.17 5.58 -2.03
CA VAL A 32 -13.48 5.60 -0.74
C VAL A 32 -12.45 4.50 -0.81
N GLU A 33 -11.20 4.89 -1.02
CA GLU A 33 -10.09 3.96 -1.03
C GLU A 33 -9.98 3.32 0.36
N ILE A 34 -10.06 2.00 0.40
CA ILE A 34 -9.97 1.21 1.62
C ILE A 34 -8.59 0.60 1.76
N ASN A 35 -8.20 0.31 2.99
CA ASN A 35 -7.03 -0.52 3.25
C ASN A 35 -7.35 -1.98 2.89
N LEU A 36 -6.54 -2.54 1.98
CA LEU A 36 -6.78 -3.85 1.40
C LEU A 36 -6.37 -5.03 2.28
N LYS A 37 -5.88 -4.77 3.51
CA LYS A 37 -5.49 -5.80 4.48
C LYS A 37 -6.55 -6.88 4.69
N CYS A 38 -7.83 -6.53 4.72
CA CYS A 38 -8.92 -7.47 4.94
C CYS A 38 -9.12 -8.47 3.78
N ASN A 39 -8.61 -8.14 2.60
CA ASN A 39 -8.76 -8.95 1.39
C ASN A 39 -7.50 -9.78 1.08
N ILE A 40 -6.49 -9.78 1.96
CA ILE A 40 -5.26 -10.55 1.77
C ILE A 40 -5.47 -11.99 2.25
N ASN A 41 -5.16 -12.95 1.38
CA ASN A 41 -5.09 -14.36 1.70
C ASN A 41 -3.73 -14.69 2.32
N PHE A 42 -3.66 -14.75 3.64
CA PHE A 42 -2.43 -15.05 4.38
C PHE A 42 -1.88 -16.47 4.12
N ASN A 43 -2.71 -17.42 3.70
CA ASN A 43 -2.25 -18.80 3.44
C ASN A 43 -1.46 -18.91 2.12
N GLU A 44 -1.78 -18.06 1.15
CA GLU A 44 -1.11 -18.01 -0.16
C GLU A 44 -0.05 -16.90 -0.26
N SER A 45 -0.08 -15.96 0.69
CA SER A 45 0.92 -14.90 0.78
C SER A 45 2.18 -15.43 1.45
N SER A 46 3.34 -14.94 1.04
CA SER A 46 4.64 -15.44 1.54
C SER A 46 5.70 -14.34 1.60
N LEU A 47 6.71 -14.58 2.41
CA LEU A 47 7.89 -13.73 2.58
C LEU A 47 9.13 -14.55 2.24
N LEU A 48 10.06 -13.99 1.47
CA LEU A 48 11.34 -14.62 1.15
C LEU A 48 12.49 -13.73 1.66
N ASN A 49 13.55 -14.40 2.14
CA ASN A 49 14.70 -13.79 2.81
C ASN A 49 14.28 -12.79 3.91
N CYS A 50 13.36 -13.19 4.77
CA CYS A 50 12.77 -12.30 5.75
C CYS A 50 12.47 -13.05 7.04
N ARG A 51 12.89 -12.48 8.17
CA ARG A 51 12.48 -12.90 9.51
C ARG A 51 11.32 -12.04 10.01
N GLY A 52 10.33 -12.71 10.58
CA GLY A 52 9.09 -12.12 11.08
C GLY A 52 7.86 -12.55 10.27
N GLU A 53 6.69 -12.06 10.66
CA GLU A 53 5.41 -12.47 10.09
C GLU A 53 4.79 -11.37 9.23
N LEU A 54 4.10 -11.77 8.15
CA LEU A 54 3.36 -10.85 7.27
C LEU A 54 2.31 -10.04 8.04
N ILE A 55 1.75 -10.62 9.09
CA ILE A 55 0.76 -9.99 9.96
C ILE A 55 1.35 -8.73 10.62
N ASN A 56 2.62 -8.78 11.02
CA ASN A 56 3.30 -7.65 11.69
C ASN A 56 3.44 -6.45 10.74
N LEU A 57 3.75 -6.71 9.47
CA LEU A 57 3.82 -5.68 8.42
C LEU A 57 2.51 -4.95 8.16
N LEU A 58 1.38 -5.65 8.29
CA LEU A 58 0.06 -5.09 7.98
C LEU A 58 -0.64 -4.51 9.21
N ASN A 59 -0.33 -5.04 10.40
CA ASN A 59 -0.99 -4.68 11.66
C ASN A 59 -0.26 -3.61 12.45
N SER A 60 0.99 -3.28 12.10
CA SER A 60 1.81 -2.35 12.87
C SER A 60 1.00 -1.09 13.23
N VAL A 61 0.74 -0.97 14.53
CA VAL A 61 0.20 0.22 15.16
C VAL A 61 1.28 1.29 15.03
N GLU A 62 0.91 2.56 14.89
CA GLU A 62 1.86 3.63 14.52
C GLU A 62 3.08 3.74 15.45
N GLU A 63 2.97 3.24 16.68
CA GLU A 63 3.97 3.23 17.74
C GLU A 63 4.62 1.84 17.98
N SER A 64 4.17 0.77 17.32
CA SER A 64 4.74 -0.56 17.52
C SER A 64 6.09 -0.66 16.83
N LYS A 65 7.14 -1.01 17.58
CA LYS A 65 8.51 -1.23 17.07
C LYS A 65 8.67 -2.56 16.33
N ASP A 66 7.59 -3.31 16.17
CA ASP A 66 7.58 -4.55 15.40
C ASP A 66 8.04 -4.24 13.98
N SER A 67 9.08 -4.95 13.57
CA SER A 67 9.70 -4.83 12.27
C SER A 67 10.09 -6.22 11.81
N ILE A 68 10.04 -6.38 10.50
CA ILE A 68 10.68 -7.51 9.83
C ILE A 68 12.06 -7.07 9.37
N TYR A 69 12.95 -8.02 9.17
CA TYR A 69 14.28 -7.78 8.63
C TYR A 69 14.75 -8.95 7.77
N SER A 70 15.73 -8.70 6.92
CA SER A 70 16.27 -9.73 6.03
C SER A 70 17.26 -10.68 6.72
N ASP A 71 17.30 -11.94 6.30
CA ASP A 71 18.07 -12.98 7.00
C ASP A 71 19.52 -13.09 6.49
N VAL A 72 19.70 -13.11 5.17
CA VAL A 72 20.98 -13.36 4.49
C VAL A 72 21.61 -12.06 3.99
N ASP A 73 20.95 -11.38 3.07
CA ASP A 73 21.39 -10.12 2.44
C ASP A 73 20.30 -9.04 2.52
N GLU A 74 20.49 -7.89 1.87
CA GLU A 74 19.59 -6.74 1.91
C GLU A 74 18.26 -6.94 1.17
N GLN A 75 18.13 -8.01 0.37
CA GLN A 75 17.01 -8.19 -0.54
C GLN A 75 15.84 -8.89 0.14
N ILE A 76 14.61 -8.39 -0.07
CA ILE A 76 13.40 -9.01 0.49
C ILE A 76 12.34 -9.10 -0.61
N ILE A 77 11.71 -10.27 -0.75
CA ILE A 77 10.50 -10.43 -1.58
C ILE A 77 9.30 -10.67 -0.67
N ILE A 78 8.24 -9.89 -0.91
CA ILE A 78 6.96 -9.97 -0.21
C ILE A 78 5.89 -10.26 -1.24
N LYS A 79 5.25 -11.43 -1.15
CA LYS A 79 4.20 -11.88 -2.06
C LYS A 79 2.85 -11.80 -1.35
N PHE A 80 1.94 -10.99 -1.88
CA PHE A 80 0.55 -10.92 -1.46
C PHE A 80 -0.35 -11.62 -2.48
N SER A 81 -1.23 -12.49 -1.98
CA SER A 81 -2.37 -13.02 -2.73
C SER A 81 -3.64 -12.40 -2.18
N PHE A 82 -4.54 -11.94 -3.06
CA PHE A 82 -5.83 -11.37 -2.67
C PHE A 82 -6.96 -12.38 -2.86
N LEU A 83 -7.92 -12.40 -1.94
CA LEU A 83 -9.12 -13.26 -2.01
C LEU A 83 -9.99 -12.84 -3.21
N GLU A 84 -10.28 -11.55 -3.32
CA GLU A 84 -10.94 -10.95 -4.47
C GLU A 84 -9.98 -10.05 -5.26
N PRO A 85 -10.11 -9.92 -6.59
CA PRO A 85 -9.29 -8.99 -7.35
C PRO A 85 -9.45 -7.55 -6.87
N VAL A 86 -8.35 -6.79 -6.79
CA VAL A 86 -8.36 -5.39 -6.32
C VAL A 86 -7.91 -4.42 -7.40
N ILE A 87 -8.28 -3.15 -7.24
CA ILE A 87 -7.63 -2.01 -7.89
C ILE A 87 -6.73 -1.38 -6.84
N LEU A 88 -5.42 -1.37 -7.08
CA LEU A 88 -4.44 -0.73 -6.20
C LEU A 88 -4.22 0.72 -6.62
N SER A 89 -4.51 1.65 -5.72
CA SER A 89 -4.36 3.09 -5.97
C SER A 89 -3.11 3.65 -5.32
N LYS A 90 -2.83 3.27 -4.07
CA LYS A 90 -1.70 3.80 -3.32
C LYS A 90 -0.91 2.72 -2.61
N PHE A 91 0.38 3.02 -2.43
CA PHE A 91 1.34 2.19 -1.75
C PHE A 91 2.20 3.04 -0.82
N GLY A 92 2.42 2.56 0.40
CA GLY A 92 3.30 3.21 1.38
C GLY A 92 4.15 2.19 2.13
N VAL A 93 5.35 2.61 2.52
CA VAL A 93 6.30 1.84 3.34
C VAL A 93 6.72 2.68 4.53
N LYS A 94 6.69 2.10 5.74
CA LYS A 94 7.22 2.70 6.96
C LYS A 94 8.48 1.97 7.38
N ALA A 95 9.52 2.74 7.68
CA ALA A 95 10.70 2.25 8.38
C ALA A 95 11.15 3.29 9.41
N LEU A 96 10.89 3.00 10.68
CA LEU A 96 11.25 3.84 11.83
C LEU A 96 12.73 3.64 12.20
N GLU A 97 13.30 4.54 12.99
CA GLU A 97 14.63 4.28 13.53
C GLU A 97 14.58 3.07 14.48
N ILE A 98 15.53 2.16 14.32
CA ILE A 98 15.74 1.09 15.28
C ILE A 98 16.48 1.69 16.47
N ASP A 99 15.81 1.77 17.61
CA ASP A 99 16.53 1.97 18.87
C ASP A 99 17.23 0.66 19.24
N GLU A 100 18.39 0.75 19.91
CA GLU A 100 19.17 -0.38 20.45
C GLU A 100 18.33 -1.34 21.35
N CYS A 101 17.12 -0.93 21.75
CA CYS A 101 16.16 -1.69 22.55
C CYS A 101 15.07 -2.43 21.75
N SER A 102 15.12 -2.43 20.42
CA SER A 102 14.16 -3.18 19.58
C SER A 102 14.30 -4.69 19.78
N ASN A 103 13.27 -5.46 19.39
CA ASN A 103 13.22 -6.92 19.55
C ASN A 103 14.32 -7.68 18.75
N HIS A 104 15.23 -6.98 18.08
CA HIS A 104 16.32 -7.51 17.26
C HIS A 104 17.55 -7.85 18.10
N ARG A 105 17.37 -8.55 19.22
CA ARG A 105 18.49 -8.94 20.12
C ARG A 105 19.54 -9.84 19.45
N GLU A 106 19.23 -10.36 18.25
CA GLU A 106 20.09 -11.27 17.48
C GLU A 106 20.92 -10.56 16.39
N ILE A 107 20.67 -9.29 16.09
CA ILE A 107 21.38 -8.55 15.03
C ILE A 107 21.86 -7.21 15.59
N GLU A 108 23.14 -6.92 15.40
CA GLU A 108 23.66 -5.60 15.74
C GLU A 108 22.95 -4.56 14.87
N GLY A 109 22.32 -3.55 15.47
CA GLY A 109 21.65 -2.47 14.72
C GLY A 109 22.56 -1.75 13.72
N SER A 110 23.88 -1.91 13.87
CA SER A 110 24.91 -1.48 12.92
C SER A 110 24.76 -2.10 11.53
N GLU A 111 24.17 -3.31 11.40
CA GLU A 111 24.02 -4.07 10.15
C GLU A 111 22.68 -3.82 9.42
N LEU A 112 21.74 -3.12 10.06
CA LEU A 112 20.39 -2.90 9.55
C LEU A 112 20.23 -1.50 8.94
N SER A 113 19.66 -1.42 7.74
CA SER A 113 19.26 -0.15 7.09
C SER A 113 17.84 -0.22 6.52
N LYS A 114 17.27 0.93 6.24
CA LYS A 114 15.91 1.09 5.71
C LYS A 114 15.89 0.83 4.21
N PRO A 115 14.77 0.36 3.63
CA PRO A 115 14.69 0.12 2.19
C PRO A 115 14.93 1.40 1.39
N LYS A 116 15.55 1.26 0.23
CA LYS A 116 15.77 2.34 -0.72
C LYS A 116 15.02 2.06 -2.00
N THR A 117 15.46 1.07 -2.76
CA THR A 117 14.83 0.73 -4.04
C THR A 117 13.74 -0.31 -3.83
N VAL A 118 12.50 0.05 -4.12
CA VAL A 118 11.35 -0.86 -4.08
C VAL A 118 10.76 -0.99 -5.47
N LYS A 119 10.55 -2.23 -5.90
CA LYS A 119 9.94 -2.62 -7.16
C LYS A 119 8.65 -3.40 -6.87
N ILE A 120 7.61 -3.14 -7.66
CA ILE A 120 6.30 -3.76 -7.50
C ILE A 120 5.91 -4.43 -8.82
N TYR A 121 5.43 -5.66 -8.71
CA TYR A 121 4.98 -6.50 -9.80
C TYR A 121 3.56 -6.98 -9.55
N THR A 122 2.76 -7.08 -10.61
CA THR A 122 1.34 -7.47 -10.53
C THR A 122 1.06 -8.68 -11.41
N ASN A 123 0.32 -9.66 -10.86
CA ASN A 123 -0.19 -10.84 -11.57
C ASN A 123 0.86 -11.67 -12.32
N LEU A 124 2.10 -11.70 -11.81
CA LEU A 124 3.16 -12.53 -12.36
C LEU A 124 3.16 -13.92 -11.71
N PRO A 125 3.74 -14.95 -12.36
CA PRO A 125 3.99 -16.25 -11.76
C PRO A 125 4.86 -16.12 -10.48
N LEU A 126 5.09 -17.22 -9.77
CA LEU A 126 5.90 -17.22 -8.55
C LEU A 126 7.33 -16.75 -8.87
N ILE A 127 7.59 -15.46 -8.67
CA ILE A 127 8.90 -14.84 -8.92
C ILE A 127 9.79 -15.06 -7.71
N ASP A 128 10.99 -15.56 -7.97
CA ASP A 128 12.07 -15.67 -6.99
C ASP A 128 13.24 -14.76 -7.40
N PHE A 129 14.24 -14.61 -6.52
CA PHE A 129 15.37 -13.67 -6.71
C PHE A 129 16.16 -13.90 -8.01
N ASN A 130 16.21 -15.13 -8.52
CA ASN A 130 16.93 -15.44 -9.77
C ASN A 130 16.17 -15.01 -11.03
N GLU A 131 14.84 -14.96 -10.97
CA GLU A 131 13.98 -14.69 -12.13
C GLU A 131 13.47 -13.25 -12.15
N ILE A 132 13.54 -12.55 -11.01
CA ILE A 132 12.93 -11.22 -10.86
C ILE A 132 13.48 -10.17 -11.83
N ASP A 133 14.75 -10.32 -12.23
CA ASP A 133 15.42 -9.42 -13.16
C ASP A 133 14.95 -9.59 -14.62
N ASP A 134 14.36 -10.74 -14.96
CA ASP A 134 13.78 -10.99 -16.29
C ASP A 134 12.43 -10.28 -16.47
N PHE A 135 11.79 -9.87 -15.36
CA PHE A 135 10.50 -9.20 -15.38
C PHE A 135 10.63 -7.70 -15.26
N THR A 136 9.82 -6.97 -16.04
CA THR A 136 9.72 -5.52 -15.89
C THR A 136 8.76 -5.16 -14.74
N PRO A 137 9.17 -4.35 -13.75
CA PRO A 137 8.29 -3.94 -12.67
C PRO A 137 7.11 -3.10 -13.19
N ALA A 138 5.95 -3.31 -12.59
CA ALA A 138 4.78 -2.48 -12.83
C ALA A 138 5.03 -1.05 -12.33
N TYR A 139 5.72 -0.93 -11.20
CA TYR A 139 6.13 0.32 -10.58
C TYR A 139 7.49 0.13 -9.88
N SER A 140 8.33 1.16 -9.90
CA SER A 140 9.60 1.17 -9.17
C SER A 140 9.84 2.57 -8.63
N ARG A 141 10.39 2.64 -7.42
CA ARG A 141 10.70 3.90 -6.76
C ARG A 141 11.87 3.74 -5.80
N ASP A 142 12.69 4.78 -5.77
CA ASP A 142 13.68 4.99 -4.73
C ASP A 142 13.07 5.85 -3.63
N PHE A 143 12.93 5.27 -2.44
CA PHE A 143 12.45 5.95 -1.25
C PHE A 143 13.56 6.84 -0.68
N LYS A 144 13.18 8.00 -0.15
CA LYS A 144 14.06 8.82 0.69
C LYS A 144 13.81 8.50 2.15
N GLU A 145 14.76 8.81 3.03
CA GLU A 145 14.55 8.66 4.47
C GLU A 145 13.31 9.40 5.01
N CYS A 146 13.03 10.60 4.49
CA CYS A 146 11.84 11.36 4.86
C CYS A 146 10.55 10.61 4.52
N ASP A 147 10.49 9.99 3.33
CA ASP A 147 9.33 9.23 2.86
C ASP A 147 9.00 8.07 3.82
N LEU A 148 10.04 7.43 4.36
CA LEU A 148 9.92 6.26 5.25
C LEU A 148 9.59 6.64 6.70
N LYS A 149 10.10 7.80 7.16
CA LYS A 149 9.85 8.36 8.49
C LYS A 149 8.43 8.91 8.61
N GLU A 150 8.01 9.69 7.61
CA GLU A 150 6.70 10.35 7.57
C GLU A 150 5.57 9.42 7.10
N PHE A 151 5.92 8.19 6.70
CA PHE A 151 4.99 7.20 6.16
C PHE A 151 4.21 7.72 4.94
N THR A 152 4.94 8.27 3.98
CA THR A 152 4.34 8.85 2.77
C THR A 152 3.75 7.77 1.87
N GLU A 153 2.49 7.98 1.46
CA GLU A 153 1.79 7.15 0.49
C GLU A 153 1.99 7.69 -0.93
N PHE A 154 2.17 6.78 -1.88
CA PHE A 154 2.42 7.11 -3.28
C PHE A 154 1.33 6.56 -4.19
N ASN A 155 0.88 7.42 -5.10
CA ASN A 155 -0.07 7.02 -6.14
C ASN A 155 0.60 6.06 -7.14
N LEU A 156 -0.05 4.93 -7.38
CA LEU A 156 0.34 3.93 -8.36
C LEU A 156 -0.32 4.23 -9.72
N PRO A 157 0.31 3.86 -10.84
CA PRO A 157 -0.26 4.06 -12.17
C PRO A 157 -1.43 3.10 -12.41
N GLY A 158 -2.67 3.60 -12.30
CA GLY A 158 -3.89 2.78 -12.25
C GLY A 158 -4.05 1.71 -13.35
N SER A 159 -3.52 1.90 -14.56
CA SER A 159 -3.65 0.92 -15.64
C SER A 159 -2.95 -0.42 -15.39
N LYS A 160 -1.80 -0.41 -14.68
CA LYS A 160 -1.05 -1.64 -14.35
C LYS A 160 -1.51 -2.29 -13.05
N PHE A 161 -2.33 -1.57 -12.29
CA PHE A 161 -2.80 -1.92 -10.96
C PHE A 161 -4.31 -2.15 -10.92
N HIS A 162 -4.91 -2.41 -12.07
CA HIS A 162 -6.31 -2.80 -12.20
C HIS A 162 -6.45 -4.31 -12.14
N ARG A 163 -7.42 -4.81 -11.36
CA ARG A 163 -7.74 -6.25 -11.22
C ARG A 163 -6.51 -7.11 -10.84
N VAL A 164 -5.81 -6.67 -9.80
CA VAL A 164 -4.66 -7.37 -9.23
C VAL A 164 -5.15 -8.49 -8.32
N LYS A 165 -4.69 -9.72 -8.58
CA LYS A 165 -4.88 -10.91 -7.73
C LYS A 165 -3.62 -11.26 -6.95
N HIS A 166 -2.46 -11.07 -7.57
CA HIS A 166 -1.17 -11.32 -6.95
C HIS A 166 -0.31 -10.06 -7.05
N LEU A 167 0.31 -9.67 -5.95
CA LEU A 167 1.21 -8.53 -5.86
C LEU A 167 2.54 -9.02 -5.29
N THR A 168 3.64 -8.75 -5.99
CA THR A 168 4.98 -9.02 -5.48
C THR A 168 5.68 -7.70 -5.27
N ILE A 169 6.17 -7.47 -4.06
CA ILE A 169 6.97 -6.31 -3.69
C ILE A 169 8.39 -6.81 -3.45
N PHE A 170 9.33 -6.22 -4.17
CA PHE A 170 10.73 -6.54 -4.08
C PHE A 170 11.50 -5.33 -3.57
N ILE A 171 12.18 -5.51 -2.45
CA ILE A 171 13.13 -4.56 -1.90
C ILE A 171 14.49 -5.02 -2.39
N GLN A 172 15.12 -4.20 -3.23
CA GLN A 172 16.36 -4.56 -3.90
C GLN A 172 17.59 -4.12 -3.12
N ASP A 173 17.55 -2.93 -2.50
CA ASP A 173 18.65 -2.38 -1.72
C ASP A 173 18.14 -1.48 -0.59
N ASN A 174 19.07 -1.01 0.25
CA ASN A 174 18.81 -0.14 1.38
C ASN A 174 19.60 1.17 1.31
N GLN A 175 19.26 2.12 2.19
CA GLN A 175 19.78 3.50 2.15
C GLN A 175 21.30 3.55 2.36
N ASP A 176 21.80 2.76 3.30
CA ASP A 176 23.19 2.84 3.79
C ASP A 176 24.10 1.75 3.20
N SER A 177 23.62 0.98 2.22
CA SER A 177 24.33 -0.17 1.64
C SER A 177 24.83 -1.15 2.70
N LYS A 178 24.00 -1.39 3.72
CA LYS A 178 24.29 -2.36 4.79
C LYS A 178 23.85 -3.75 4.38
N GLU A 179 24.35 -4.75 5.11
CA GLU A 179 24.08 -6.16 4.82
C GLU A 179 22.60 -6.54 4.94
N LYS A 180 21.83 -5.85 5.78
CA LYS A 180 20.44 -6.23 6.03
C LYS A 180 19.48 -5.06 5.93
N THR A 181 18.26 -5.36 5.48
CA THR A 181 17.19 -4.39 5.34
C THR A 181 16.08 -4.68 6.32
N TYR A 182 15.47 -3.63 6.87
CA TYR A 182 14.31 -3.77 7.76
C TYR A 182 13.19 -2.80 7.39
N LEU A 183 11.97 -3.17 7.74
CA LEU A 183 10.81 -2.29 7.63
C LEU A 183 9.75 -2.65 8.67
N ASN A 184 8.91 -1.67 9.02
CA ASN A 184 7.88 -1.81 10.04
C ASN A 184 6.50 -2.09 9.44
N LYS A 185 6.18 -1.41 8.34
CA LYS A 185 4.81 -1.42 7.83
C LYS A 185 4.74 -1.25 6.33
N ILE A 186 3.78 -1.94 5.73
CA ILE A 186 3.34 -1.72 4.36
C ILE A 186 1.85 -1.36 4.38
N VAL A 187 1.48 -0.36 3.59
CA VAL A 187 0.06 -0.01 3.34
C VAL A 187 -0.24 -0.12 1.85
N LEU A 188 -1.37 -0.79 1.59
CA LEU A 188 -1.95 -0.99 0.27
C LEU A 188 -3.37 -0.42 0.33
N LEU A 189 -3.61 0.67 -0.41
CA LEU A 189 -4.92 1.30 -0.49
C LEU A 189 -5.50 1.16 -1.89
N GLY A 190 -6.81 0.99 -1.96
CA GLY A 190 -7.51 0.89 -3.22
C GLY A 190 -8.93 0.39 -3.04
N ASN A 191 -9.44 -0.34 -4.03
CA ASN A 191 -10.82 -0.84 -4.04
C ASN A 191 -10.84 -2.33 -4.33
N ILE A 192 -11.74 -3.07 -3.67
CA ILE A 192 -12.03 -4.45 -4.02
C ILE A 192 -12.97 -4.44 -5.23
N ILE A 193 -12.71 -5.30 -6.22
CA ILE A 193 -13.62 -5.52 -7.34
C ILE A 193 -14.53 -6.68 -6.94
N PRO A 194 -15.77 -6.40 -6.49
CA PRO A 194 -16.70 -7.47 -6.14
C PRO A 194 -16.92 -8.37 -7.35
N SER A 195 -16.99 -9.67 -7.08
CA SER A 195 -17.23 -10.71 -8.09
C SER A 195 -18.66 -10.68 -8.61
#